data_AF-A0A9K3K6H1-F1
#
_entry.id   AF-A0A9K3K6H1-F1
#
_cell.length_a   1.000
_cell.length_b   1.000
_cell.length_c   1.000
_cell.angle_alpha   90.00
_cell.angle_beta   90.00
_cell.angle_gamma   90.00
#
_symmetry.space_group_name_H-M   'P 1'
#
loop_
_entity.id
_entity.type
_entity.pdbx_description
1 polymer ?
#
loop_
_entity_poly.entity_id
_entity_poly.type
_entity_poly.pdbx_seq_one_letter_code
_entity_poly.pdbx_strand_id
1 'polypeptide(L)'
;MTTRPCGVVVLIFGIESSDFGCSCSYHECCGTLVGYNAVVRFEKRVVETRENQYAVIGAARLVLDGIDQCIVGRLGSMYDNVLNHLDGRLAQVTEKFSDSTSQHKIDYNTTNNGVCSAIIIDRYVPGDGVMNALLDGVNLDSSDEEV
;
A
#
# COMPACT_ATOMS: atom_id res chain seq x y z
N MET A 1 7.09 -23.02 -9.95
CA MET A 1 7.93 -22.34 -8.93
C MET A 1 7.41 -20.93 -8.81
N THR A 2 6.63 -20.64 -7.78
CA THR A 2 6.11 -19.29 -7.51
C THR A 2 7.23 -18.50 -6.85
N THR A 3 8.01 -17.76 -7.64
CA THR A 3 9.02 -16.85 -7.11
C THR A 3 8.32 -15.67 -6.46
N ARG A 4 8.49 -15.48 -5.14
CA ARG A 4 8.07 -14.23 -4.50
C ARG A 4 8.87 -13.09 -5.14
N PRO A 5 8.23 -11.96 -5.49
CA PRO A 5 8.97 -10.78 -5.94
C PRO A 5 9.99 -10.41 -4.85
N CYS A 6 11.24 -10.17 -5.24
CA CYS A 6 12.25 -9.59 -4.35
C CYS A 6 12.31 -8.08 -4.65
N GLY A 7 12.08 -7.25 -3.64
CA GLY A 7 12.01 -5.82 -3.82
C GLY A 7 11.64 -5.09 -2.54
N VAL A 8 11.51 -3.77 -2.66
CA VAL A 8 11.05 -2.88 -1.59
C VAL A 8 9.64 -3.27 -1.16
N VAL A 9 9.46 -3.51 0.14
CA VAL A 9 8.16 -3.72 0.75
C VAL A 9 7.56 -2.36 1.14
N VAL A 10 6.31 -2.15 0.77
CA VAL A 10 5.50 -0.99 1.17
C VAL A 10 4.20 -1.46 1.79
N LEU A 11 3.70 -0.67 2.72
CA LEU A 11 2.41 -0.89 3.39
C LEU A 11 1.35 0.02 2.79
N ILE A 12 0.21 -0.57 2.48
CA ILE A 12 -0.98 0.12 1.98
C ILE A 12 -2.02 0.04 3.09
N PHE A 13 -2.53 1.20 3.47
CA PHE A 13 -3.45 1.41 4.58
C PHE A 13 -4.84 1.75 4.09
N GLY A 14 -5.84 1.53 4.94
CA GLY A 14 -7.22 1.93 4.69
C GLY A 14 -7.91 1.10 3.62
N ILE A 15 -7.46 -0.13 3.36
CA ILE A 15 -8.10 -1.00 2.34
C ILE A 15 -9.49 -1.49 2.77
N GLU A 16 -9.87 -1.28 4.02
CA GLU A 16 -11.22 -1.55 4.55
C GLU A 16 -11.95 -0.24 4.90
N SER A 17 -11.43 0.90 4.43
CA SER A 17 -12.02 2.23 4.59
C SER A 17 -12.58 2.75 3.27
N SER A 18 -13.69 3.50 3.33
CA SER A 18 -14.28 4.20 2.18
C SER A 18 -13.75 5.64 2.00
N ASP A 19 -12.87 6.09 2.90
CA ASP A 19 -12.37 7.46 2.94
C ASP A 19 -11.32 7.73 1.86
N PHE A 20 -11.00 9.01 1.63
CA PHE A 20 -9.92 9.47 0.74
C PHE A 20 -10.01 8.93 -0.70
N GLY A 21 -11.24 8.72 -1.19
CA GLY A 21 -11.48 8.20 -2.54
C GLY A 21 -11.45 6.69 -2.67
N CYS A 22 -11.38 5.94 -1.56
CA CYS A 22 -11.47 4.48 -1.53
C CYS A 22 -12.92 3.95 -1.66
N SER A 23 -13.81 4.74 -2.26
CA SER A 23 -15.20 4.39 -2.59
C SER A 23 -15.54 4.91 -3.99
N CYS A 24 -16.45 4.24 -4.69
CA CYS A 24 -16.89 4.64 -6.04
C CYS A 24 -18.37 4.33 -6.24
N SER A 25 -18.93 4.66 -7.41
CA SER A 25 -20.34 4.40 -7.72
C SER A 25 -20.73 2.91 -7.70
N TYR A 26 -19.75 2.01 -7.76
CA TYR A 26 -19.95 0.56 -7.78
C TYR A 26 -19.60 -0.13 -6.46
N HIS A 27 -18.78 0.50 -5.62
CA HIS A 27 -18.28 -0.10 -4.38
C HIS A 27 -18.33 0.90 -3.24
N GLU A 28 -18.95 0.50 -2.14
CA GLU A 28 -18.93 1.26 -0.88
C GLU A 28 -17.51 1.34 -0.30
N CYS A 29 -16.73 0.27 -0.45
CA CYS A 29 -15.30 0.22 -0.16
C CYS A 29 -14.58 -0.51 -1.29
N CYS A 30 -13.83 0.23 -2.11
CA CYS A 30 -13.08 -0.29 -3.24
C CYS A 30 -11.95 -1.23 -2.83
N GLY A 31 -11.39 -1.05 -1.63
CA GLY A 31 -10.29 -1.88 -1.12
C GLY A 31 -10.67 -3.33 -0.85
N THR A 32 -11.97 -3.67 -0.82
CA THR A 32 -12.47 -5.06 -0.80
C THR A 32 -12.03 -5.89 -2.02
N LEU A 33 -11.68 -5.22 -3.13
CA LEU A 33 -11.13 -5.87 -4.33
C LEU A 33 -9.66 -6.28 -4.18
N VAL A 34 -8.98 -5.82 -3.12
CA VAL A 34 -7.57 -6.11 -2.89
C VAL A 34 -7.41 -7.49 -2.26
N GLY A 35 -6.87 -8.41 -3.04
CA GLY A 35 -6.45 -9.74 -2.58
C GLY A 35 -4.97 -9.99 -2.80
N TYR A 36 -4.53 -11.20 -2.45
CA TYR A 36 -3.19 -11.69 -2.78
C TYR A 36 -2.94 -11.60 -4.30
N ASN A 37 -1.75 -11.15 -4.69
CA ASN A 37 -1.34 -10.88 -6.08
C ASN A 37 -2.07 -9.75 -6.81
N ALA A 38 -2.93 -8.97 -6.13
CA ALA A 38 -3.45 -7.75 -6.73
C ALA A 38 -2.29 -6.81 -7.09
N VAL A 39 -2.34 -6.20 -8.26
CA VAL A 39 -1.35 -5.20 -8.69
C VAL A 39 -1.93 -3.82 -8.44
N VAL A 40 -1.13 -2.94 -7.86
CA VAL A 40 -1.49 -1.54 -7.64
C VAL A 40 -0.47 -0.61 -8.28
N ARG A 41 -0.93 0.57 -8.69
CA ARG A 41 -0.11 1.71 -9.05
C ARG A 41 -0.24 2.78 -7.98
N PHE A 42 0.88 3.32 -7.52
CA PHE A 42 0.82 4.48 -6.64
C PHE A 42 0.65 5.76 -7.46
N GLU A 43 -0.20 6.66 -6.99
CA GLU A 43 -0.36 7.99 -7.59
C GLU A 43 -0.37 9.06 -6.50
N LYS A 44 0.30 10.18 -6.74
CA LYS A 44 0.11 11.39 -5.94
C LYS A 44 -1.25 11.99 -6.24
N ARG A 45 -2.02 12.23 -5.19
CA ARG A 45 -3.36 12.78 -5.34
C ARG A 45 -3.68 13.80 -4.27
N VAL A 46 -4.34 14.87 -4.68
CA VAL A 46 -4.98 15.82 -3.78
C VAL A 46 -6.37 15.31 -3.45
N VAL A 47 -6.68 15.18 -2.17
CA VAL A 47 -7.98 14.74 -1.66
C VAL A 47 -8.52 15.76 -0.67
N GLU A 48 -9.83 15.96 -0.70
CA GLU A 48 -10.53 16.76 0.30
C GLU A 48 -10.74 15.91 1.55
N THR A 49 -10.35 16.45 2.70
CA THR A 49 -10.53 15.82 4.01
C THR A 49 -11.88 16.24 4.60
N ARG A 50 -12.31 15.56 5.67
CA ARG A 50 -13.58 15.84 6.36
C ARG A 50 -13.68 17.26 6.94
N GLU A 51 -12.56 17.98 7.05
CA GLU A 51 -12.50 19.35 7.56
C GLU A 51 -12.49 20.41 6.44
N ASN A 52 -12.87 20.05 5.21
CA ASN A 52 -12.77 20.88 4.00
C ASN A 52 -11.34 21.39 3.74
N GLN A 53 -10.34 20.62 4.18
CA GLN A 53 -8.93 20.87 3.89
C GLN A 53 -8.48 19.96 2.75
N TYR A 54 -7.47 20.40 2.00
CA TYR A 54 -6.88 19.59 0.94
C TYR A 54 -5.57 18.97 1.44
N ALA A 55 -5.48 17.64 1.34
CA ALA A 55 -4.27 16.89 1.67
C ALA A 55 -3.71 16.24 0.41
N VAL A 56 -2.38 16.19 0.29
CA VAL A 56 -1.70 15.36 -0.70
C VAL A 56 -1.48 13.99 -0.07
N ILE A 57 -1.94 12.94 -0.75
CA ILE A 57 -1.74 11.55 -0.33
C ILE A 57 -1.06 10.76 -1.45
N GLY A 58 -0.42 9.66 -1.06
CA GLY A 58 -0.11 8.58 -2.00
C GLY A 58 -1.29 7.62 -2.10
N ALA A 59 -2.08 7.68 -3.14
CA ALA A 59 -3.17 6.73 -3.36
C ALA A 59 -2.62 5.45 -4.00
N ALA A 60 -3.17 4.29 -3.61
CA ALA A 60 -2.94 3.02 -4.28
C ALA A 60 -4.14 2.72 -5.17
N ARG A 61 -3.90 2.62 -6.48
CA ARG A 61 -4.94 2.33 -7.48
C ARG A 61 -4.80 0.90 -7.97
N LEU A 62 -5.89 0.14 -7.95
CA LEU A 62 -5.88 -1.22 -8.49
C LEU A 62 -5.62 -1.19 -10.00
N VAL A 63 -4.79 -2.11 -10.48
CA VAL A 63 -4.50 -2.29 -11.90
C VAL A 63 -5.03 -3.65 -12.33
N LEU A 64 -5.95 -3.66 -13.29
CA LEU A 64 -6.52 -4.87 -13.88
C LEU A 64 -6.28 -4.82 -15.39
N ASP A 65 -5.66 -5.86 -15.96
CA ASP A 65 -5.33 -5.95 -17.39
C ASP A 65 -4.53 -4.74 -17.92
N GLY A 66 -3.69 -4.16 -17.06
CA GLY A 66 -2.91 -2.96 -17.38
C GLY A 66 -3.68 -1.65 -17.32
N ILE A 67 -4.96 -1.69 -16.92
CA ILE A 67 -5.84 -0.53 -16.80
C ILE A 67 -6.00 -0.16 -15.33
N ASP A 68 -5.77 1.11 -15.05
CA ASP A 68 -5.93 1.76 -13.76
C ASP A 68 -7.44 1.84 -13.39
N GLN A 69 -7.82 1.18 -12.28
CA GLN A 69 -9.19 1.03 -11.77
C GLN A 69 -9.44 1.97 -10.57
N CYS A 70 -10.18 1.52 -9.56
CA CYS A 70 -10.50 2.29 -8.37
C CYS A 70 -9.26 2.53 -7.48
N ILE A 71 -9.29 3.62 -6.70
CA ILE A 71 -8.39 3.75 -5.55
C ILE A 71 -8.86 2.76 -4.49
N VAL A 72 -7.93 1.97 -3.97
CA VAL A 72 -8.20 0.86 -3.06
C VAL A 72 -7.55 1.04 -1.69
N GLY A 73 -6.67 2.02 -1.54
CA GLY A 73 -6.01 2.33 -0.28
C GLY A 73 -5.05 3.49 -0.43
N ARG A 74 -4.23 3.72 0.59
CA ARG A 74 -3.25 4.80 0.61
C ARG A 74 -1.93 4.40 1.26
N LEU A 75 -0.87 5.08 0.86
CA LEU A 75 0.42 5.06 1.56
C LEU A 75 0.29 5.84 2.87
N GLY A 76 0.94 5.34 3.92
CA GLY A 76 1.05 6.06 5.21
C GLY A 76 1.98 7.28 5.12
N SER A 77 1.89 8.17 6.11
CA SER A 77 2.70 9.40 6.18
C SER A 77 4.22 9.14 6.25
N MET A 78 4.62 7.94 6.70
CA MET A 78 6.01 7.47 6.64
C MET A 78 6.62 7.53 5.23
N TYR A 79 5.78 7.50 4.18
CA TYR A 79 6.23 7.55 2.79
C TYR A 79 6.25 8.95 2.18
N ASP A 80 5.87 10.00 2.92
CA ASP A 80 5.71 11.36 2.36
C ASP A 80 7.01 11.88 1.71
N ASN A 81 8.15 11.62 2.36
CA ASN A 81 9.48 12.02 1.86
C ASN A 81 9.89 11.29 0.57
N VAL A 82 9.36 10.09 0.35
CA VAL A 82 9.66 9.25 -0.83
C VAL A 82 8.51 9.23 -1.84
N LEU A 83 7.44 9.98 -1.59
CA LEU A 83 6.23 9.88 -2.39
C LEU A 83 6.48 10.28 -3.86
N ASN A 84 7.41 11.20 -4.13
CA ASN A 84 7.83 11.54 -5.50
C ASN A 84 8.43 10.35 -6.25
N HIS A 85 9.11 9.45 -5.54
CA HIS A 85 9.75 8.28 -6.11
C HIS A 85 8.80 7.08 -6.20
N LEU A 86 7.74 7.06 -5.38
CA LEU A 86 6.68 6.06 -5.44
C LEU A 86 5.63 6.39 -6.51
N ASP A 87 5.46 7.66 -6.86
CA ASP A 87 4.48 8.08 -7.86
C ASP A 87 4.69 7.36 -9.21
N GLY A 88 3.62 6.76 -9.73
CA GLY A 88 3.60 5.96 -10.95
C GLY A 88 4.11 4.51 -10.81
N ARG A 89 4.71 4.15 -9.67
CA ARG A 89 5.31 2.83 -9.45
C ARG A 89 4.28 1.73 -9.31
N LEU A 90 4.62 0.54 -9.80
CA LEU A 90 3.79 -0.66 -9.67
C LEU A 90 4.25 -1.52 -8.50
N ALA A 91 3.29 -1.98 -7.69
CA ALA A 91 3.52 -2.92 -6.62
C ALA A 91 2.52 -4.08 -6.68
N GLN A 92 2.96 -5.27 -6.27
CA GLN A 92 2.13 -6.46 -6.14
C GLN A 92 1.87 -6.75 -4.67
N VAL A 93 0.61 -6.89 -4.31
CA VAL A 93 0.19 -7.24 -2.94
C VAL A 93 0.64 -8.66 -2.61
N THR A 94 1.35 -8.78 -1.49
CA THR A 94 1.95 -10.03 -1.02
C THR A 94 1.30 -10.59 0.23
N GLU A 95 0.70 -9.76 1.07
CA GLU A 95 0.00 -10.22 2.27
C GLU A 95 -1.08 -9.22 2.64
N LYS A 96 -2.30 -9.70 2.87
CA LYS A 96 -3.35 -8.92 3.53
C LYS A 96 -3.30 -9.24 5.03
N PHE A 97 -3.24 -8.23 5.87
CA PHE A 97 -3.00 -8.47 7.30
C PHE A 97 -4.22 -9.09 8.00
N SER A 98 -5.43 -8.90 7.45
CA SER A 98 -6.64 -9.61 7.90
C SER A 98 -6.53 -11.13 7.78
N ASP A 99 -5.71 -11.62 6.85
CA ASP A 99 -5.58 -13.04 6.53
C ASP A 99 -4.33 -13.66 7.17
N SER A 100 -3.58 -12.86 7.94
CA SER A 100 -2.35 -13.29 8.60
C SER A 100 -2.65 -14.14 9.83
N THR A 101 -1.73 -15.04 10.19
CA THR A 101 -1.81 -15.80 11.46
C THR A 101 -1.20 -15.04 12.63
N SER A 102 -0.51 -13.91 12.38
CA SER A 102 0.12 -13.10 13.42
C SER A 102 -0.91 -12.18 14.08
N GLN A 103 -1.12 -12.33 15.39
CA GLN A 103 -2.03 -11.47 16.15
C GLN A 103 -1.65 -10.00 16.03
N HIS A 104 -0.35 -9.68 16.06
CA HIS A 104 0.14 -8.32 15.88
C HIS A 104 -0.30 -7.70 14.54
N LYS A 105 -0.23 -8.47 13.43
CA LYS A 105 -0.69 -8.00 12.12
C LYS A 105 -2.20 -7.79 12.08
N ILE A 106 -2.97 -8.68 12.72
CA ILE A 106 -4.44 -8.56 12.82
C ILE A 106 -4.84 -7.31 13.64
N ASP A 107 -4.19 -7.07 14.77
CA ASP A 107 -4.45 -5.90 15.62
C ASP A 107 -4.07 -4.61 14.89
N TYR A 108 -2.95 -4.63 14.17
CA TYR A 108 -2.50 -3.53 13.32
C TYR A 108 -3.47 -3.27 12.16
N ASN A 109 -4.00 -4.32 11.53
CA ASN A 109 -5.05 -4.22 10.49
C ASN A 109 -6.29 -3.51 11.02
N THR A 110 -6.77 -3.96 12.18
CA THR A 110 -7.99 -3.43 12.83
C THR A 110 -7.83 -1.94 13.17
N THR A 111 -6.68 -1.56 13.73
CA THR A 111 -6.39 -0.17 14.12
C THR A 111 -6.34 0.77 12.93
N ASN A 112 -5.85 0.28 11.78
CA ASN A 112 -5.62 1.10 10.59
C ASN A 112 -6.73 0.96 9.52
N ASN A 113 -7.85 0.32 9.85
CA ASN A 113 -8.98 0.08 8.94
C ASN A 113 -8.53 -0.64 7.65
N GLY A 114 -7.79 -1.74 7.81
CA GLY A 114 -7.28 -2.54 6.72
C GLY A 114 -5.84 -2.19 6.34
N VAL A 115 -4.96 -3.19 6.33
CA VAL A 115 -3.56 -3.06 5.91
C VAL A 115 -3.17 -4.24 5.02
N CYS A 116 -2.41 -3.97 3.96
CA CYS A 116 -1.70 -4.99 3.22
C CYS A 116 -0.26 -4.58 2.93
N SER A 117 0.61 -5.58 2.79
CA SER A 117 1.97 -5.40 2.26
C SER A 117 1.98 -5.64 0.77
N ALA A 118 2.78 -4.84 0.06
CA ALA A 118 3.02 -4.99 -1.36
C ALA A 118 4.51 -4.83 -1.65
N ILE A 119 4.98 -5.49 -2.70
CA ILE A 119 6.37 -5.38 -3.17
C ILE A 119 6.39 -4.62 -4.48
N ILE A 120 7.28 -3.63 -4.63
CA ILE A 120 7.46 -2.92 -5.89
C ILE A 120 8.00 -3.88 -6.96
N ILE A 121 7.32 -3.96 -8.11
CA ILE A 121 7.58 -4.95 -9.18
C ILE A 121 8.00 -4.35 -10.53
N ASP A 122 8.05 -3.02 -10.66
CA ASP A 122 8.52 -2.39 -11.90
C ASP A 122 10.05 -2.42 -12.04
N ARG A 123 10.51 -2.02 -13.23
CA ARG A 123 11.95 -1.99 -13.52
C ARG A 123 12.62 -0.92 -12.66
N TYR A 124 13.77 -1.29 -12.10
CA TYR A 124 14.68 -0.41 -11.38
C TYR A 124 14.82 0.95 -12.07
N VAL A 125 14.44 2.01 -11.37
CA VAL A 125 14.62 3.39 -11.80
C VAL A 125 15.94 3.90 -11.19
N PRO A 126 16.83 4.55 -11.96
CA PRO A 126 18.03 5.19 -11.39
C PRO A 126 17.63 6.14 -10.25
N GLY A 127 18.06 5.83 -9.03
CA GLY A 127 17.61 6.49 -7.79
C GLY A 127 17.02 5.54 -6.75
N ASP A 128 16.66 4.31 -7.13
CA ASP A 128 16.07 3.29 -6.24
C ASP A 128 17.02 2.83 -5.11
N GLY A 129 18.33 3.04 -5.22
CA GLY A 129 19.26 2.82 -4.10
C GLY A 129 18.95 3.70 -2.87
N VAL A 130 18.34 4.86 -3.10
CA VAL A 130 17.86 5.77 -2.05
C VAL A 130 16.56 5.24 -1.43
N MET A 131 15.71 4.56 -2.21
CA MET A 131 14.45 3.99 -1.71
C MET A 131 14.69 2.83 -0.74
N ASN A 132 15.65 1.94 -1.04
CA ASN A 132 16.05 0.88 -0.11
C ASN A 132 16.55 1.47 1.22
N ALA A 133 17.44 2.48 1.17
CA ALA A 133 17.97 3.13 2.37
C ALA A 133 16.90 3.91 3.17
N LEU A 134 15.84 4.40 2.52
CA LEU A 134 14.75 5.13 3.16
C LEU A 134 13.66 4.22 3.74
N LEU A 135 13.65 2.93 3.36
CA LEU A 135 12.60 1.96 3.73
C LEU A 135 13.09 0.81 4.61
N ASP A 136 14.37 0.80 5.00
CA ASP A 136 14.96 -0.15 5.96
C ASP A 136 14.25 -0.17 7.34
N GLY A 137 13.39 0.81 7.64
CA GLY A 137 12.62 0.87 8.89
C GLY A 137 11.24 0.18 8.88
N VAL A 138 10.81 -0.42 7.76
CA VAL A 138 9.43 -0.99 7.63
C VAL A 138 9.39 -2.50 7.87
N ASN A 139 10.45 -3.07 8.44
CA ASN A 139 10.54 -4.50 8.71
C ASN A 139 9.71 -4.86 9.96
N LEU A 140 8.41 -5.11 9.79
CA LEU A 140 7.51 -5.58 10.85
C LEU A 140 7.75 -7.05 11.27
N ASP A 141 8.68 -7.74 10.62
CA ASP A 141 9.06 -9.12 10.91
C ASP A 141 10.33 -9.21 11.78
N SER A 142 10.80 -8.13 12.43
CA SER A 142 11.76 -8.26 13.54
C SER A 142 11.04 -8.82 14.77
N SER A 143 10.69 -10.10 14.73
CA SER A 143 10.61 -10.90 15.94
C SER A 143 12.03 -10.95 16.51
N ASP A 144 12.30 -10.07 17.47
CA ASP A 144 13.36 -10.30 18.44
C ASP A 144 13.00 -11.60 19.18
N GLU A 145 13.41 -12.74 18.62
CA GLU A 145 13.70 -13.93 19.41
C GLU A 145 14.97 -13.62 20.20
N GLU A 146 14.84 -12.85 21.29
CA GLU A 146 15.83 -12.91 22.35
C GLU A 146 15.60 -14.19 23.17
N VAL A 147 16.67 -14.98 23.20
CA VAL A 147 16.85 -16.29 23.85
C VAL A 147 16.86 -16.17 25.36
#